data_AF-V5GRJ0-F1
#
_entry.id   AF-V5GRJ0-F1
#
_cell.length_a   1.000
_cell.length_b   1.000
_cell.length_c   1.000
_cell.angle_alpha   90.00
_cell.angle_beta   90.00
_cell.angle_gamma   90.00
#
_symmetry.space_group_name_H-M   'P 1'
#
loop_
_entity.id
_entity.type
_entity.pdbx_description
1 polymer ?
#
loop_
_entity_poly.entity_id
_entity_poly.type
_entity_poly.pdbx_seq_one_letter_code
_entity_poly.pdbx_strand_id
1 'polypeptide(L)'
;MGCCDPEEDKPAEENVERKCTDVFWLCMYILFWFLMVVIAAFSFVYGSPLRIINGYDSFGNTCGTNKNKQMGNLALTGIDTSNKPYLLFYDIKEIKQSLQI
;
A
#
# COMPACT_ATOMS: atom_id res chain seq x y z
N MET A 1 16.53 -15.58 59.94
CA MET A 1 17.85 -14.91 59.88
C MET A 1 17.68 -13.73 58.92
N GLY A 2 17.58 -12.48 59.34
CA GLY A 2 18.36 -11.82 60.38
C GLY A 2 19.69 -11.40 59.78
N CYS A 3 19.77 -10.15 59.30
CA CYS A 3 20.96 -9.31 59.29
C CYS A 3 20.50 -7.86 59.02
N CYS A 4 20.54 -7.04 60.06
CA CYS A 4 20.63 -5.59 59.92
C CYS A 4 22.05 -5.28 59.47
N ASP A 5 22.20 -4.67 58.29
CA ASP A 5 23.43 -3.95 57.96
C ASP A 5 23.33 -2.52 58.51
N PRO A 6 24.42 -1.93 59.00
CA PRO A 6 24.46 -0.53 59.40
C PRO A 6 24.09 0.35 58.19
N GLU A 7 23.32 1.41 58.41
CA GLU A 7 23.09 2.45 57.41
C GLU A 7 24.42 3.17 57.14
N GLU A 8 25.21 2.66 56.18
CA GLU A 8 26.23 3.48 55.52
C GLU A 8 25.49 4.57 54.76
N ASP A 9 25.93 5.83 54.94
CA ASP A 9 25.46 7.00 54.20
C ASP A 9 25.52 6.71 52.70
N LYS A 10 24.40 6.21 52.14
CA LYS A 10 24.27 5.97 50.71
C LYS A 10 24.42 7.34 50.06
N PRO A 11 25.43 7.56 49.19
CA PRO A 11 25.50 8.81 48.46
C PRO A 11 24.15 8.98 47.76
N ALA A 12 23.48 10.10 48.04
CA ALA A 12 22.16 10.41 47.52
C ALA A 12 22.11 9.98 46.06
N GLU A 13 21.21 9.04 45.71
CA GLU A 13 21.08 8.54 44.35
C GLU A 13 20.97 9.75 43.43
N GLU A 14 22.06 10.03 42.71
CA GLU A 14 22.11 11.11 41.76
C GLU A 14 21.04 10.76 40.73
N ASN A 15 19.94 11.52 40.72
CA ASN A 15 18.87 11.33 39.76
C ASN A 15 19.47 11.67 38.40
N VAL A 16 20.06 10.68 37.74
CA VAL A 16 20.60 10.83 36.39
C VAL A 16 19.42 11.19 35.51
N GLU A 17 19.32 12.47 35.13
CA GLU A 17 18.28 12.96 34.25
C GLU A 17 18.31 12.14 32.95
N ARG A 18 17.27 11.32 32.78
CA ARG A 18 17.12 10.50 31.58
C ARG A 18 16.86 11.44 30.40
N LYS A 19 17.85 11.58 29.52
CA LYS A 19 17.68 12.32 28.26
C LYS A 19 17.03 11.44 27.21
N CYS A 20 16.21 12.05 26.36
CA CYS A 20 15.54 11.36 25.26
C CYS A 20 16.59 11.03 24.18
N THR A 21 17.04 9.77 24.13
CA THR A 21 18.08 9.29 23.21
C THR A 21 17.57 9.06 21.78
N ASP A 22 16.25 9.11 21.57
CA ASP A 22 15.60 8.65 20.34
C ASP A 22 15.11 9.78 19.41
N VAL A 23 15.47 11.03 19.70
CA VAL A 23 14.98 12.19 18.93
C VAL A 23 15.39 12.09 17.45
N PHE A 24 16.63 11.67 17.17
CA PHE A 24 17.13 11.53 15.81
C PHE A 24 16.38 10.45 15.01
N TRP A 25 16.16 9.27 15.61
CA TRP A 25 15.42 8.19 14.96
C TRP A 25 13.94 8.52 14.80
N LEU A 26 13.33 9.20 15.78
CA LEU A 26 11.97 9.70 15.66
C LEU A 26 11.81 10.65 14.47
N CYS A 27 12.76 11.57 14.26
CA CYS A 27 12.77 12.45 13.09
C CYS A 27 12.84 11.65 11.77
N MET A 28 13.71 10.64 11.69
CA MET A 28 13.81 9.80 10.50
C MET A 28 12.53 8.98 10.25
N TYR A 29 11.92 8.47 11.32
CA TYR A 29 10.65 7.74 11.24
C TYR A 29 9.51 8.61 10.72
N ILE A 30 9.39 9.85 11.21
CA ILE A 30 8.40 10.81 10.73
C ILE A 30 8.64 11.15 9.25
N LEU A 31 9.88 11.39 8.85
CA LEU A 31 10.24 11.67 7.46
C LEU A 31 9.90 10.49 6.53
N PHE A 32 10.19 9.27 6.97
CA PHE A 32 9.83 8.05 6.24
C PHE A 32 8.32 7.94 6.03
N TRP A 33 7.52 8.13 7.08
CA TRP A 33 6.06 8.10 6.97
C TRP A 33 5.51 9.21 6.08
N PHE A 34 6.06 10.41 6.19
CA PHE A 34 5.71 11.51 5.31
C PHE A 34 5.92 11.13 3.83
N LEU A 35 7.08 10.55 3.49
CA LEU A 35 7.36 10.07 2.14
C LEU A 35 6.35 8.99 1.70
N MET A 36 6.03 8.04 2.58
CA MET A 36 5.05 6.98 2.28
C MET A 36 3.66 7.54 1.99
N VAL A 37 3.21 8.54 2.76
CA VAL A 37 1.93 9.22 2.53
C VAL A 37 1.94 9.96 1.19
N VAL A 38 3.05 10.62 0.84
CA VAL A 38 3.19 11.30 -0.46
C VAL A 38 3.08 10.30 -1.62
N ILE A 39 3.79 9.17 -1.54
CA ILE A 39 3.75 8.12 -2.58
C ILE A 39 2.34 7.53 -2.68
N ALA A 40 1.68 7.26 -1.54
CA ALA A 40 0.32 6.76 -1.51
C ALA A 40 -0.64 7.75 -2.20
N ALA A 41 -0.62 9.02 -1.80
CA ALA A 41 -1.46 10.06 -2.40
C ALA A 41 -1.21 10.19 -3.92
N PHE A 42 0.04 10.18 -4.35
CA PHE A 42 0.41 10.23 -5.76
C PHE A 42 -0.19 9.03 -6.53
N SER A 43 -0.07 7.81 -5.99
CA SER A 43 -0.61 6.60 -6.61
C SER A 43 -2.14 6.59 -6.67
N PHE A 44 -2.83 7.19 -5.69
CA PHE A 44 -4.28 7.29 -5.70
C PHE A 44 -4.80 8.34 -6.70
N VAL A 45 -4.13 9.48 -6.82
CA VAL A 45 -4.55 10.58 -7.69
C VAL A 45 -4.25 10.29 -9.16
N TYR A 46 -3.06 9.78 -9.45
CA TYR A 46 -2.60 9.56 -10.84
C TYR A 46 -2.68 8.11 -11.29
N GLY A 47 -2.77 7.16 -10.36
CA GLY A 47 -2.94 5.74 -10.66
C GLY A 47 -4.41 5.32 -10.77
N SER A 48 -4.63 4.01 -10.79
CA SER A 48 -5.97 3.41 -10.79
C SER A 48 -6.04 2.32 -9.72
N PRO A 49 -6.60 2.60 -8.53
CA PRO A 49 -6.69 1.61 -7.46
C PRO A 49 -7.59 0.43 -7.84
N LEU A 50 -8.49 0.60 -8.82
CA LEU A 50 -9.30 -0.48 -9.35
C LEU A 50 -8.48 -1.61 -9.96
N ARG A 51 -7.26 -1.35 -10.43
CA ARG A 51 -6.38 -2.40 -10.99
C ARG A 51 -5.78 -3.34 -9.94
N ILE A 52 -5.87 -2.98 -8.65
CA ILE A 52 -5.41 -3.84 -7.55
C ILE A 52 -6.47 -4.91 -7.23
N ILE A 53 -7.74 -4.53 -7.34
CA ILE A 53 -8.88 -5.40 -7.04
C ILE A 53 -9.39 -6.14 -8.28
N ASN A 54 -9.31 -5.52 -9.45
CA ASN A 54 -9.80 -6.05 -10.72
C ASN A 54 -8.63 -6.29 -11.66
N GLY A 55 -8.69 -7.38 -12.41
CA GLY A 55 -7.76 -7.62 -13.52
C GLY A 55 -7.98 -6.64 -14.68
N TYR A 56 -6.99 -6.56 -15.56
CA TYR A 56 -7.06 -5.77 -16.80
C TYR A 56 -6.67 -6.63 -18.01
N ASP A 57 -7.25 -6.35 -19.17
CA ASP A 57 -6.98 -7.08 -20.42
C ASP A 57 -5.64 -6.67 -21.07
N SER A 58 -5.25 -7.34 -22.16
CA SER A 58 -4.04 -7.01 -22.92
C SER A 58 -4.03 -5.59 -23.52
N PHE A 59 -5.20 -4.93 -23.59
CA PHE A 59 -5.35 -3.56 -24.09
C PHE A 59 -5.36 -2.52 -22.94
N GLY A 60 -5.27 -2.96 -21.68
CA GLY A 60 -5.22 -2.10 -20.50
C GLY A 60 -6.58 -1.65 -19.96
N ASN A 61 -7.68 -2.24 -20.44
CA ASN A 61 -9.02 -2.04 -19.89
C ASN A 61 -9.19 -2.89 -18.62
N THR A 62 -9.55 -2.24 -17.52
CA THR A 62 -9.83 -2.91 -16.24
C THR A 62 -11.23 -3.52 -16.28
N CYS A 63 -11.44 -4.72 -15.75
CA CYS A 63 -12.76 -5.36 -15.72
C CYS A 63 -13.75 -4.64 -14.78
N GLY A 64 -15.05 -4.71 -15.08
CA GLY A 64 -16.11 -4.21 -14.21
C GLY A 64 -16.13 -2.69 -13.99
N THR A 65 -15.63 -1.91 -14.95
CA THR A 65 -15.61 -0.43 -14.84
C THR A 65 -15.87 0.25 -16.18
N ASN A 66 -16.58 1.37 -16.14
CA ASN A 66 -16.75 2.27 -17.28
C ASN A 66 -15.69 3.36 -17.37
N LYS A 67 -14.73 3.40 -16.43
CA LYS A 67 -13.71 4.47 -16.32
C LYS A 67 -12.38 4.10 -16.96
N ASN A 68 -12.40 3.28 -18.01
CA ASN A 68 -11.17 2.95 -18.74
C ASN A 68 -10.68 4.16 -19.53
N LYS A 69 -9.39 4.48 -19.40
CA LYS A 69 -8.78 5.60 -20.11
C LYS A 69 -8.36 5.16 -21.51
N GLN A 70 -8.80 5.90 -22.52
CA GLN A 70 -8.34 5.70 -23.90
C GLN A 70 -6.85 6.00 -24.02
N MET A 71 -6.09 5.09 -24.64
CA MET A 71 -4.65 5.22 -24.86
C MET A 71 -4.39 5.58 -26.33
N GLY A 72 -4.20 6.87 -26.60
CA GLY A 72 -3.95 7.37 -27.95
C GLY A 72 -5.10 7.05 -28.91
N ASN A 73 -4.77 6.60 -30.12
CA ASN A 73 -5.74 6.27 -31.17
C ASN A 73 -6.01 4.76 -31.29
N LEU A 74 -5.75 3.98 -30.23
CA LEU A 74 -6.07 2.55 -30.24
C LEU A 74 -7.58 2.35 -29.99
N ALA A 75 -8.27 1.81 -30.99
CA ALA A 75 -9.71 1.55 -30.94
C ALA A 75 -10.12 0.58 -29.82
N LEU A 76 -9.21 -0.29 -29.37
CA LEU A 76 -9.50 -1.32 -28.37
C LEU A 76 -9.24 -0.86 -26.91
N THR A 77 -8.96 0.43 -26.69
CA THR A 77 -8.68 0.99 -25.36
C THR A 77 -9.76 1.97 -24.93
N GLY A 78 -10.02 2.06 -23.63
CA GLY A 78 -11.04 2.97 -23.08
C GLY A 78 -12.48 2.45 -23.24
N ILE A 79 -12.64 1.15 -23.44
CA ILE A 79 -13.96 0.52 -23.63
C ILE A 79 -14.68 0.40 -22.27
N ASP A 80 -16.00 0.54 -22.26
CA ASP A 80 -16.82 0.23 -21.08
C ASP A 80 -16.87 -1.28 -20.84
N THR A 81 -16.31 -1.71 -19.71
CA THR A 81 -16.27 -3.12 -19.27
C THR A 81 -17.17 -3.36 -18.05
N SER A 82 -18.12 -2.46 -17.76
CA SER A 82 -19.04 -2.62 -16.62
C SER A 82 -19.81 -3.95 -16.65
N ASN A 83 -20.16 -4.42 -17.85
CA ASN A 83 -20.82 -5.72 -18.08
C ASN A 83 -19.83 -6.88 -18.33
N LYS A 84 -18.53 -6.66 -18.17
CA LYS A 84 -17.45 -7.64 -18.38
C LYS A 84 -16.62 -7.76 -17.08
N PRO A 85 -17.15 -8.42 -16.04
CA PRO A 85 -16.50 -8.47 -14.72
C PRO A 85 -15.33 -9.46 -14.66
N TYR A 86 -15.24 -10.41 -15.60
CA TYR A 86 -14.22 -11.46 -15.61
C TYR A 86 -13.16 -11.20 -16.68
N LEU A 87 -11.92 -11.57 -16.34
CA LEU A 87 -10.82 -11.57 -17.28
C LEU A 87 -10.94 -12.77 -18.21
N LEU A 88 -10.53 -12.62 -19.46
CA LEU A 88 -10.58 -13.73 -20.40
C LEU A 88 -9.67 -14.88 -19.91
N PHE A 89 -10.26 -16.05 -19.68
CA PHE A 89 -9.54 -17.30 -19.46
C PHE A 89 -9.88 -18.27 -20.59
N TYR A 90 -8.88 -18.99 -21.09
CA TYR A 90 -9.08 -19.99 -22.14
C TYR A 90 -9.57 -21.29 -21.52
N ASP A 91 -10.87 -21.59 -21.67
CA ASP A 91 -11.41 -22.91 -21.37
C ASP A 91 -11.38 -23.78 -22.63
N ILE A 92 -10.61 -24.87 -22.58
CA ILE A 92 -10.49 -25.84 -23.67
C ILE A 92 -11.82 -26.56 -23.91
N LYS A 93 -12.68 -26.66 -22.89
CA LYS A 93 -14.03 -27.23 -23.00
C LYS A 93 -15.01 -26.26 -23.66
N GLU A 94 -14.81 -24.95 -23.51
CA GLU A 94 -15.72 -23.91 -23.97
C GLU A 94 -14.99 -22.81 -24.79
N ILE A 95 -14.29 -23.24 -25.85
CA ILE A 95 -13.48 -22.36 -26.72
C ILE A 95 -14.28 -21.19 -27.31
N LYS A 96 -15.58 -21.39 -27.62
CA LYS A 96 -16.43 -20.33 -28.20
C LYS A 96 -16.70 -19.18 -27.23
N GLN A 97 -16.85 -19.45 -25.94
CA GLN A 97 -17.00 -18.40 -24.92
C GLN A 97 -15.67 -17.67 -24.67
N SER A 98 -14.56 -18.39 -24.81
CA SER A 98 -13.20 -17.88 -24.63
C SER A 98 -12.72 -16.93 -25.75
N LEU A 99 -13.53 -16.68 -26.77
CA LEU A 99 -13.20 -15.80 -27.91
C LEU A 99 -13.98 -14.49 -27.90
N GLN A 100 -14.95 -14.33 -26.99
CA GLN A 100 -15.72 -13.09 -26.87
C GLN A 100 -14.97 -12.08 -26.01
N ILE A 101 -14.24 -11.19 -26.67
CA ILE A 101 -13.80 -9.90 -26.12
C ILE A 101 -14.83 -8.85 -26.50
#